data_AF-A0A832PYU7-F1
#
_entry.id   AF-A0A832PYU7-F1
#
_cell.length_a   1.000
_cell.length_b   1.000
_cell.length_c   1.000
_cell.angle_alpha   90.00
_cell.angle_beta   90.00
_cell.angle_gamma   90.00
#
_symmetry.space_group_name_H-M   'P 1'
#
loop_
_entity.id
_entity.type
_entity.pdbx_description
1 polymer ?
#
loop_
_entity_poly.entity_id
_entity_poly.type
_entity_poly.pdbx_seq_one_letter_code
_entity_poly.pdbx_strand_id
1 'polypeptide(L)'
;IIDLGCSRILTSGQQPKADMGIDLLKTLVDIAGERIIIMPGSGVNEHNISEIATSTGAKEFHFSAREPIESGMIYRNPNLKMGGTSVVINEFEEQVTSSEKVRSTIEALGN
;
A
#
# COMPACT_ATOMS: atom_id res chain seq x y z
N ILE A 1 8.23 20.71 -5.23
CA ILE A 1 7.52 19.55 -5.83
C ILE A 1 6.55 20.03 -6.90
N ILE A 2 5.60 20.91 -6.58
CA ILE A 2 4.67 21.49 -7.56
C ILE A 2 5.44 22.23 -8.68
N ASP A 3 6.34 23.14 -8.32
CA ASP A 3 7.15 23.89 -9.30
C ASP A 3 8.07 23.01 -10.18
N LEU A 4 8.32 21.77 -9.75
CA LEU A 4 9.08 20.78 -10.53
C LEU A 4 8.20 20.04 -11.54
N GLY A 5 6.88 20.28 -11.56
CA GLY A 5 5.93 19.65 -12.47
C GLY A 5 5.48 18.24 -12.08
N CYS A 6 5.68 17.81 -10.83
CA CYS A 6 5.21 16.49 -10.39
C CYS A 6 3.68 16.44 -10.33
N SER A 7 3.06 15.38 -10.87
CA SER A 7 1.59 15.24 -10.87
C SER A 7 1.02 14.68 -9.57
N ARG A 8 1.80 13.92 -8.81
CA ARG A 8 1.35 13.25 -7.58
C ARG A 8 2.45 13.04 -6.56
N ILE A 9 2.08 12.93 -5.28
CA ILE A 9 2.95 12.58 -4.15
C ILE A 9 2.41 11.30 -3.51
N LEU A 10 3.20 10.23 -3.50
CA LEU A 10 2.94 9.03 -2.70
C LEU A 10 3.41 9.27 -1.26
N THR A 11 2.52 9.15 -0.28
CA THR A 11 2.86 9.40 1.13
C THR A 11 1.92 8.66 2.08
N SER A 12 2.41 8.32 3.26
CA SER A 12 1.65 7.78 4.39
C SER A 12 1.32 8.83 5.45
N GLY A 13 1.55 10.12 5.16
CA GLY A 13 1.46 11.18 6.18
C GLY A 13 2.60 11.10 7.20
N GLN A 14 3.79 10.69 6.77
CA GLN A 14 4.98 10.50 7.61
C GLN A 14 4.82 9.48 8.74
N GLN A 15 3.85 8.57 8.61
CA GLN A 15 3.61 7.47 9.54
C GLN A 15 3.95 6.12 8.91
N PRO A 16 4.15 5.03 9.70
CA PRO A 16 4.43 3.72 9.12
C PRO A 16 3.31 3.20 8.20
N LYS A 17 2.05 3.61 8.42
CA LYS A 17 0.88 3.29 7.60
C LYS A 17 0.01 4.53 7.39
N ALA A 18 -0.73 4.58 6.28
CA ALA A 18 -1.56 5.71 5.90
C ALA A 18 -2.71 5.99 6.88
N ASP A 19 -3.32 4.96 7.46
CA ASP A 19 -4.39 5.07 8.47
C ASP A 19 -3.93 5.81 9.73
N MET A 20 -2.67 5.64 10.13
CA MET A 20 -2.08 6.39 11.24
C MET A 20 -1.76 7.85 10.88
N GLY A 21 -1.67 8.19 9.59
CA GLY A 21 -1.29 9.50 9.08
C GLY A 21 -2.45 10.37 8.62
N ILE A 22 -3.71 10.01 8.93
CA ILE A 22 -4.92 10.64 8.41
C ILE A 22 -4.92 12.17 8.59
N ASP A 23 -4.55 12.68 9.77
CA ASP A 23 -4.58 14.12 10.04
C ASP A 23 -3.63 14.92 9.11
N LEU A 24 -2.42 14.41 8.90
CA LEU A 24 -1.47 15.05 7.99
C LEU A 24 -1.88 14.85 6.54
N LEU A 25 -2.38 13.67 6.17
CA LEU A 25 -2.89 13.41 4.82
C LEU A 25 -4.01 14.36 4.44
N LYS A 26 -4.99 14.56 5.33
CA LYS A 26 -6.08 15.53 5.16
C LYS A 26 -5.53 16.94 4.95
N THR A 27 -4.63 17.38 5.84
CA THR A 27 -3.98 18.70 5.74
C THR A 27 -3.26 18.87 4.40
N LEU A 28 -2.57 17.83 3.91
CA LEU A 28 -1.87 17.86 2.63
C LEU A 28 -2.84 17.90 1.45
N VAL A 29 -3.93 17.13 1.49
CA VAL A 29 -4.98 17.18 0.45
C VAL A 29 -5.59 18.57 0.37
N ASP A 30 -5.97 19.15 1.52
CA ASP A 30 -6.56 20.48 1.61
C ASP A 30 -5.62 21.56 1.08
N ILE A 31 -4.35 21.52 1.49
CA ILE A 31 -3.35 22.49 1.02
C ILE A 31 -3.08 22.26 -0.47
N ALA A 32 -2.94 21.02 -0.94
CA ALA A 32 -2.64 20.73 -2.35
C ALA A 32 -3.71 21.29 -3.30
N GLY A 33 -4.99 21.17 -2.92
CA GLY A 33 -6.11 21.55 -3.77
C GLY A 33 -6.04 20.83 -5.12
N GLU A 34 -6.21 21.56 -6.21
CA GLU A 34 -6.14 20.99 -7.57
C GLU A 34 -4.72 21.00 -8.18
N ARG A 35 -3.71 21.45 -7.43
CA ARG A 35 -2.36 21.71 -7.98
C ARG A 35 -1.51 20.45 -8.11
N ILE A 36 -1.73 19.47 -7.23
CA ILE A 36 -1.03 18.19 -7.21
C ILE A 36 -1.87 17.16 -6.46
N ILE A 37 -1.78 15.89 -6.87
CA ILE A 37 -2.53 14.82 -6.21
C ILE A 37 -1.74 14.31 -5.00
N ILE A 38 -2.39 14.25 -3.84
CA ILE A 38 -1.88 13.50 -2.69
C ILE A 38 -2.46 12.09 -2.78
N MET A 39 -1.57 11.11 -2.88
CA MET A 39 -1.91 9.70 -3.03
C MET A 39 -1.50 8.94 -1.76
N PRO A 40 -2.43 8.69 -0.82
CA PRO A 40 -2.16 7.88 0.35
C PRO A 40 -1.63 6.49 -0.04
N GLY A 41 -0.62 6.03 0.68
CA GLY A 41 -0.06 4.69 0.52
C GLY A 41 0.67 4.20 1.76
N SER A 42 1.11 2.95 1.73
CA SER A 42 1.53 2.15 2.89
C SER A 42 0.36 1.65 3.73
N GLY A 43 0.11 0.34 3.67
CA GLY A 43 -0.91 -0.34 4.47
C GLY A 43 -2.36 -0.15 4.02
N VAL A 44 -2.61 0.54 2.90
CA VAL A 44 -3.95 0.67 2.31
C VAL A 44 -4.44 -0.70 1.81
N ASN A 45 -5.68 -1.07 2.17
CA ASN A 45 -6.32 -2.35 1.85
C ASN A 45 -7.85 -2.23 1.93
N GLU A 46 -8.57 -3.31 1.63
CA GLU A 46 -10.03 -3.41 1.60
C GLU A 46 -10.72 -3.04 2.92
N HIS A 47 -10.03 -3.11 4.05
CA HIS A 47 -10.62 -2.81 5.36
C HIS A 47 -10.51 -1.34 5.77
N ASN A 48 -9.58 -0.57 5.17
CA ASN A 48 -9.32 0.81 5.59
C ASN A 48 -9.44 1.86 4.46
N ILE A 49 -9.51 1.45 3.20
CA ILE A 49 -9.49 2.39 2.07
C ILE A 49 -10.66 3.39 2.10
N SER A 50 -11.86 2.95 2.49
CA SER A 50 -13.04 3.83 2.63
C SER A 50 -12.85 4.90 3.71
N GLU A 51 -12.31 4.50 4.87
CA GLU A 51 -12.06 5.43 5.98
C GLU A 51 -10.99 6.46 5.61
N ILE A 52 -9.90 6.02 4.98
CA ILE A 52 -8.84 6.93 4.50
C ILE A 52 -9.43 7.90 3.46
N ALA A 53 -10.23 7.41 2.51
CA ALA A 53 -10.84 8.26 1.48
C ALA A 53 -11.76 9.32 2.09
N THR A 54 -12.70 8.90 2.94
CA THR A 54 -13.67 9.79 3.58
C THR A 54 -13.03 10.79 4.55
N SER A 55 -12.01 10.37 5.29
CA SER A 55 -11.35 11.23 6.29
C SER A 55 -10.39 12.24 5.68
N THR A 56 -9.73 11.88 4.56
CA THR A 56 -8.70 12.72 3.94
C THR A 56 -9.18 13.49 2.71
N GLY A 57 -10.24 13.03 2.04
CA GLY A 57 -10.67 13.57 0.75
C GLY A 57 -9.78 13.20 -0.44
N ALA A 58 -8.83 12.27 -0.26
CA ALA A 58 -7.95 11.80 -1.33
C ALA A 58 -8.73 11.09 -2.44
N LYS A 59 -8.25 11.23 -3.68
CA LYS A 59 -8.91 10.69 -4.90
C LYS A 59 -8.12 9.57 -5.57
N GLU A 60 -6.82 9.46 -5.31
CA GLU A 60 -5.96 8.39 -5.80
C GLU A 60 -5.32 7.68 -4.61
N PHE A 61 -5.12 6.36 -4.71
CA PHE A 61 -4.56 5.53 -3.64
C PHE A 61 -3.52 4.56 -4.19
N HIS A 62 -2.53 4.22 -3.37
CA HIS A 62 -1.52 3.22 -3.68
C HIS A 62 -1.57 2.06 -2.68
N PHE A 63 -1.80 0.85 -3.17
CA PHE A 63 -1.80 -0.38 -2.39
C PHE A 63 -1.17 -1.54 -3.19
N SER A 64 -0.69 -2.55 -2.47
CA SER A 64 0.01 -3.70 -3.08
C SER A 64 -0.90 -4.90 -3.37
N ALA A 65 -1.96 -5.05 -2.56
CA ALA A 65 -2.93 -6.17 -2.63
C ALA A 65 -2.25 -7.54 -2.74
N ARG A 66 -1.13 -7.75 -2.02
CA ARG A 66 -0.36 -8.99 -2.12
C ARG A 66 -0.92 -10.11 -1.24
N GLU A 67 -0.72 -11.33 -1.69
CA GLU A 67 -0.91 -12.54 -0.93
C GLU A 67 0.27 -13.50 -1.11
N PRO A 68 0.60 -14.28 -0.07
CA PRO A 68 1.58 -15.34 -0.18
C PRO A 68 1.02 -16.50 -1.00
N ILE A 69 1.77 -16.97 -1.98
CA ILE A 69 1.53 -18.24 -2.65
C ILE A 69 2.70 -19.19 -2.35
N GLU A 70 2.37 -20.47 -2.20
CA GLU A 70 3.38 -21.49 -1.99
C GLU A 70 4.13 -21.80 -3.29
N SER A 71 5.46 -21.91 -3.19
CA SER A 71 6.32 -22.24 -4.31
C SER A 71 6.01 -23.64 -4.86
N GLY A 72 5.99 -23.75 -6.18
CA GLY A 72 5.85 -25.02 -6.91
C GLY A 72 7.05 -25.97 -6.78
N MET A 73 8.07 -25.63 -6.00
CA MET A 73 9.21 -26.51 -5.74
C MET A 73 8.78 -27.78 -5.00
N ILE A 74 8.93 -28.93 -5.67
CA ILE A 74 8.62 -30.27 -5.14
C ILE A 74 9.66 -30.72 -4.11
N TYR A 75 10.94 -30.42 -4.34
CA TYR A 75 12.03 -30.72 -3.41
C TYR A 75 12.46 -29.45 -2.67
N ARG A 76 12.62 -29.56 -1.34
CA ARG A 76 13.00 -28.45 -0.47
C ARG A 76 14.17 -28.86 0.42
N ASN A 77 15.26 -28.07 0.40
CA ASN A 77 16.40 -28.29 1.29
C ASN A 77 16.31 -27.34 2.50
N PRO A 78 15.90 -27.81 3.69
CA PRO A 78 15.70 -26.96 4.86
C PRO A 78 17.00 -26.45 5.50
N ASN A 79 18.16 -26.99 5.09
CA ASN A 79 19.46 -26.64 5.67
C ASN A 79 20.11 -25.42 5.02
N LEU A 80 19.58 -24.94 3.90
CA LEU A 80 20.08 -23.76 3.20
C LEU A 80 19.14 -22.59 3.43
N LYS A 81 19.73 -21.42 3.68
CA LYS A 81 19.03 -20.15 3.82
C LYS A 81 19.83 -19.06 3.11
N MET A 82 19.23 -18.45 2.11
CA MET A 82 19.75 -17.34 1.31
C MET A 82 19.63 -16.00 2.05
N GLY A 83 18.61 -15.83 2.91
CA GLY A 83 18.35 -14.58 3.66
C GLY A 83 19.27 -14.29 4.85
N GLY A 84 20.29 -15.12 5.08
CA GLY A 84 21.13 -15.07 6.28
C GLY A 84 20.48 -15.69 7.52
N THR A 85 21.13 -15.58 8.68
CA THR A 85 20.64 -16.16 9.96
C THR A 85 19.77 -15.22 10.78
N SER A 86 19.84 -13.91 10.53
CA SER A 86 19.11 -12.88 11.28
C SER A 86 17.69 -12.64 10.79
N VAL A 87 17.35 -13.04 9.55
CA VAL A 87 16.01 -12.90 8.98
C VAL A 87 15.52 -14.27 8.54
N VAL A 88 14.47 -14.77 9.19
CA VAL A 88 13.78 -15.99 8.75
C VAL A 88 12.82 -15.61 7.64
N ILE A 89 13.28 -15.80 6.39
CA ILE A 89 12.44 -15.62 5.19
C ILE A 89 11.89 -17.00 4.80
N ASN A 90 10.60 -17.09 4.50
CA ASN A 90 10.04 -18.28 3.87
C ASN A 90 10.48 -18.31 2.41
N GLU A 91 11.50 -19.11 2.08
CA GLU A 91 12.09 -19.19 0.72
C GLU A 91 11.21 -19.93 -0.28
N PHE A 92 10.14 -20.54 0.21
CA PHE A 92 9.17 -21.29 -0.59
C PHE A 92 7.83 -20.55 -0.66
N GLU A 93 7.86 -19.23 -0.49
CA GLU A 93 6.69 -18.36 -0.59
C GLU A 93 6.98 -17.18 -1.51
N GLU A 94 6.04 -16.91 -2.41
CA GLU A 94 6.10 -15.77 -3.33
C GLU A 94 4.96 -14.81 -3.01
N GLN A 95 5.26 -13.52 -2.94
CA GLN A 95 4.27 -12.48 -2.70
C GLN A 95 3.73 -11.98 -4.03
N VAL A 96 2.53 -12.41 -4.40
CA VAL A 96 1.88 -12.05 -5.67
C VAL A 96 0.71 -11.10 -5.43
N THR A 97 0.47 -10.18 -6.35
CA THR A 97 -0.72 -9.32 -6.29
C THR A 97 -1.97 -10.14 -6.63
N SER A 98 -2.91 -10.18 -5.69
CA SER A 98 -4.16 -10.94 -5.81
C SER A 98 -5.22 -10.14 -6.54
N SER A 99 -5.80 -10.72 -7.60
CA SER A 99 -6.92 -10.10 -8.32
C SER A 99 -8.17 -9.95 -7.43
N GLU A 100 -8.37 -10.86 -6.47
CA GLU A 100 -9.47 -10.81 -5.51
C GLU A 100 -9.30 -9.63 -4.57
N LYS A 101 -8.15 -9.50 -3.91
CA LYS A 101 -7.87 -8.37 -3.01
C LYS A 101 -7.93 -7.02 -3.73
N VAL A 102 -7.46 -6.95 -4.97
CA VAL A 102 -7.60 -5.73 -5.80
C VAL A 102 -9.08 -5.39 -5.99
N ARG A 103 -9.90 -6.37 -6.39
CA ARG A 103 -11.34 -6.18 -6.57
C ARG A 103 -12.00 -5.73 -5.27
N SER A 104 -11.78 -6.45 -4.17
CA SER A 104 -12.34 -6.13 -2.87
C SER A 104 -11.93 -4.75 -2.38
N THR A 105 -10.69 -4.32 -2.62
CA THR A 105 -10.23 -2.99 -2.26
C THR A 105 -10.93 -1.90 -3.08
N ILE A 106 -11.12 -2.12 -4.38
CA ILE A 106 -11.84 -1.18 -5.26
C ILE A 106 -13.33 -1.11 -4.87
N GLU A 107 -13.96 -2.25 -4.60
CA GLU A 107 -15.36 -2.32 -4.15
C GLU A 107 -15.56 -1.63 -2.80
N ALA A 108 -14.62 -1.83 -1.86
CA ALA A 108 -14.67 -1.20 -0.54
C ALA A 108 -14.54 0.33 -0.59
N LEU A 109 -13.93 0.89 -1.63
CA LEU A 109 -13.87 2.35 -1.80
C LEU A 109 -15.26 2.97 -2.04
N GLY A 110 -16.22 2.19 -2.56
CA GLY A 110 -17.63 2.58 -2.62
C GLY A 110 -17.93 3.73 -3.59
N ASN A 111 -17.51 3.60 -4.85
CA ASN A 111 -17.91 4.48 -5.95
C ASN A 111 -18.97 3.83 -6.85
#